data_AF-A0A944KKA0-F1
#
_entry.id   AF-A0A944KKA0-F1
#
_cell.length_a   1.000
_cell.length_b   1.000
_cell.length_c   1.000
_cell.angle_alpha   90.00
_cell.angle_beta   90.00
_cell.angle_gamma   90.00
#
_symmetry.space_group_name_H-M   'P 1'
#
loop_
_entity.id
_entity.type
_entity.pdbx_description
1 polymer ?
#
loop_
_entity_poly.entity_id
_entity_poly.type
_entity_poly.pdbx_seq_one_letter_code
_entity_poly.pdbx_strand_id
1 'polypeptide(L)'
;MDHLWRQVSLVVCAAGLAGIAWSFPVGKDDVVAATQFSVAFFATLLTGEAVIFALTFSSASSWPSLRAIDSHIAFREWVFVGWLAAMFTACGLLAKNEVSATYGALLFLLANILGVFSFIRLFGLASVGGRNRLLRRTLAHGLVELRGQELRFDQELSDDPVAAAYLGTLDQAISSNDPTSIRNLVGQLVDARVPAPANENAVALHLEVLHRLARAALVRGADPIVVTGCADKLIGSALDQARALPDPAAVLGAVSRYLGWLGSTAMLMSVRNIASSRAARELVVMSVDCRLRILLRVDPDPKTVNSPDEVDSVLADPVGVLLWVRDFTEFHGAHQANAFYGVFQFLTGRKFMGNYWDGASVLGQMRQVLYGDVAPATGNAPNAARQCFGSVVEYDRFWTLVSVGAIATLRDARLTHPPELIRPEFTPDPQLLGAYLRTFATHRWFTTAEQAHEVLLNLMGCTDSALSPWRQIQIRASRIPLPSPAPRAEPEQRPAAMVLAVACRLAPLAPDEAEEELRGFLSGLTAPALKAAAGLAGRVLPQADGIQDPVEAIVTGLRVLQLVGAHTRAGTP
;
A
#
# COMPACT_ATOMS: atom_id res chain seq x y z
N MET A 1 0.95 17.42 -21.05
CA MET A 1 0.65 17.51 -22.50
C MET A 1 0.01 18.85 -22.92
N ASP A 2 -0.60 19.64 -22.02
CA ASP A 2 -1.37 20.84 -22.43
C ASP A 2 -0.56 22.10 -22.77
N HIS A 3 0.65 22.25 -22.20
CA HIS A 3 1.45 23.47 -22.36
C HIS A 3 2.01 23.65 -23.78
N LEU A 4 2.48 22.56 -24.40
CA LEU A 4 3.12 22.59 -25.72
C LEU A 4 2.09 22.87 -26.82
N TRP A 5 0.90 22.27 -26.73
CA TRP A 5 -0.22 22.58 -27.63
C TRP A 5 -0.68 24.03 -27.49
N ARG A 6 -0.79 24.56 -26.25
CA ARG A 6 -1.11 25.96 -26.02
C ARG A 6 -0.09 26.89 -26.67
N GLN A 7 1.21 26.63 -26.48
CA GLN A 7 2.27 27.42 -27.11
C GLN A 7 2.24 27.35 -28.63
N VAL A 8 2.04 26.16 -29.20
CA VAL A 8 1.91 25.97 -30.66
C VAL A 8 0.69 26.72 -31.20
N SER A 9 -0.46 26.62 -30.55
CA SER A 9 -1.66 27.39 -30.93
C SER A 9 -1.42 28.89 -30.85
N LEU A 10 -0.75 29.39 -29.82
CA LEU A 10 -0.39 30.80 -29.68
C LEU A 10 0.53 31.28 -30.81
N VAL A 11 1.54 30.47 -31.17
CA VAL A 11 2.46 30.78 -32.28
C VAL A 11 1.72 30.80 -33.61
N VAL A 12 0.84 29.83 -33.86
CA VAL A 12 0.02 29.78 -35.09
C VAL A 12 -0.94 30.98 -35.16
N CYS A 13 -1.59 31.33 -34.05
CA CYS A 13 -2.45 32.51 -33.99
C CYS A 13 -1.66 33.79 -34.23
N ALA A 14 -0.50 33.97 -33.59
CA ALA A 14 0.36 35.13 -33.79
C ALA A 14 0.83 35.25 -35.26
N ALA A 15 1.25 34.14 -35.88
CA ALA A 15 1.63 34.11 -37.29
C ALA A 15 0.45 34.46 -38.23
N GLY A 16 -0.75 33.96 -37.92
CA GLY A 16 -1.98 34.33 -38.65
C GLY A 16 -2.31 35.81 -38.52
N LEU A 17 -2.20 36.38 -37.32
CA LEU A 17 -2.40 37.82 -37.09
C LEU A 17 -1.36 38.68 -37.82
N ALA A 18 -0.11 38.21 -37.93
CA ALA A 18 0.91 38.88 -38.72
C ALA A 18 0.57 38.89 -40.21
N GLY A 19 0.05 37.77 -40.75
CA GLY A 19 -0.46 37.70 -42.11
C GLY A 19 -1.62 38.69 -42.37
N ILE A 20 -2.57 38.78 -41.43
CA ILE A 20 -3.68 39.75 -41.50
C ILE A 20 -3.16 41.18 -41.49
N ALA A 21 -2.25 41.52 -40.57
CA ALA A 21 -1.68 42.86 -40.48
C ALA A 21 -0.90 43.27 -41.74
N TRP A 22 -0.26 42.30 -42.41
CA TRP A 22 0.42 42.55 -43.68
C TRP A 22 -0.57 42.79 -44.82
N SER A 23 -1.63 41.98 -44.91
CA SER A 23 -2.61 42.08 -45.99
C SER A 23 -3.58 43.26 -45.82
N PHE A 24 -3.85 43.69 -44.59
CA PHE A 24 -4.85 44.71 -44.26
C PHE A 24 -4.34 45.67 -43.16
N PRO A 25 -3.37 46.56 -43.45
CA PRO A 25 -2.94 47.57 -42.50
C PRO A 25 -4.06 48.57 -42.23
N VAL A 26 -4.23 48.95 -40.97
CA VAL A 26 -5.26 49.87 -40.51
C VAL A 26 -4.64 51.24 -40.22
N GLY A 27 -5.44 52.30 -40.47
CA GLY A 27 -5.02 53.68 -40.25
C GLY A 27 -4.67 53.97 -38.78
N LYS A 28 -3.79 54.97 -38.60
CA LYS A 28 -3.23 55.34 -37.30
C LYS A 28 -4.29 55.62 -36.22
N ASP A 29 -5.36 56.33 -36.56
CA ASP A 29 -6.37 56.76 -35.58
C ASP A 29 -7.18 55.57 -35.03
N ASP A 30 -7.53 54.62 -35.89
CA ASP A 30 -8.22 53.38 -35.51
C ASP A 30 -7.32 52.49 -34.65
N VAL A 31 -6.02 52.39 -34.98
CA VAL A 31 -5.04 51.66 -34.16
C VAL A 31 -4.91 52.28 -32.77
N VAL A 32 -4.85 53.61 -32.67
CA VAL A 32 -4.77 54.31 -31.39
C VAL A 32 -6.03 54.06 -30.56
N ALA A 33 -7.22 54.19 -31.16
CA ALA A 33 -8.49 53.97 -30.47
C ALA A 33 -8.62 52.52 -29.95
N ALA A 34 -8.32 51.52 -30.81
CA ALA A 34 -8.37 50.11 -30.45
C ALA A 34 -7.34 49.75 -29.37
N THR A 35 -6.13 50.33 -29.44
CA THR A 35 -5.06 50.09 -28.46
C THR A 35 -5.41 50.71 -27.11
N GLN A 36 -5.95 51.92 -27.06
CA GLN A 36 -6.32 52.58 -25.80
C GLN A 36 -7.34 51.75 -25.01
N PHE A 37 -8.39 51.27 -25.68
CA PHE A 37 -9.37 50.37 -25.08
C PHE A 37 -8.71 49.06 -24.62
N SER A 38 -7.90 48.45 -25.49
CA SER A 38 -7.28 47.16 -25.20
C SER A 38 -6.30 47.22 -24.04
N VAL A 39 -5.53 48.30 -23.91
CA VAL A 39 -4.61 48.54 -22.80
C VAL A 39 -5.38 48.76 -21.50
N ALA A 40 -6.45 49.56 -21.52
CA ALA A 40 -7.29 49.79 -20.34
C ALA A 40 -7.94 48.49 -19.85
N PHE A 41 -8.45 47.67 -20.79
CA PHE A 41 -9.04 46.37 -20.46
C PHE A 41 -7.99 45.39 -19.93
N PHE A 42 -6.81 45.31 -20.55
CA PHE A 42 -5.68 44.51 -20.06
C PHE A 42 -5.28 44.89 -18.63
N ALA A 43 -5.11 46.19 -18.36
CA ALA A 43 -4.75 46.69 -17.03
C ALA A 43 -5.83 46.39 -15.98
N THR A 44 -7.11 46.46 -16.37
CA THR A 44 -8.24 46.11 -15.51
C THR A 44 -8.22 44.63 -15.14
N LEU A 45 -8.02 43.74 -16.12
CA LEU A 45 -7.88 42.31 -15.88
C LEU A 45 -6.68 42.01 -14.98
N LEU A 46 -5.53 42.65 -15.23
CA LEU A 46 -4.31 42.42 -14.45
C LEU A 46 -4.49 42.82 -12.99
N THR A 47 -5.17 43.95 -12.75
CA THR A 47 -5.52 44.40 -11.41
C THR A 47 -6.48 43.43 -10.72
N GLY A 48 -7.52 42.99 -11.43
CA GLY A 48 -8.49 42.03 -10.91
C GLY A 48 -7.83 40.69 -10.54
N GLU A 49 -6.94 40.18 -11.37
CA GLU A 49 -6.19 38.96 -11.07
C GLU A 49 -5.28 39.13 -9.85
N ALA A 50 -4.56 40.25 -9.74
CA ALA A 50 -3.70 40.52 -8.58
C ALA A 50 -4.49 40.54 -7.26
N VAL A 51 -5.70 41.12 -7.26
CA VAL A 51 -6.59 41.15 -6.09
C VAL A 51 -7.07 39.75 -5.72
N ILE A 52 -7.60 38.99 -6.70
CA ILE A 52 -8.07 37.61 -6.46
C ILE A 52 -6.91 36.77 -5.94
N PHE A 53 -5.74 36.90 -6.54
CA PHE A 53 -4.55 36.15 -6.17
C PHE A 53 -4.13 36.46 -4.72
N ALA A 54 -4.06 37.74 -4.34
CA ALA A 54 -3.70 38.17 -2.99
C ALA A 54 -4.69 37.72 -1.91
N LEU A 55 -5.99 37.66 -2.24
CA LEU A 55 -7.03 37.23 -1.29
C LEU A 55 -7.16 35.71 -1.19
N THR A 56 -6.85 34.98 -2.26
CA THR A 56 -7.11 33.54 -2.37
C THR A 56 -5.92 32.70 -1.93
N PHE A 57 -4.69 33.16 -2.18
CA PHE A 57 -3.48 32.36 -1.96
C PHE A 57 -2.64 32.96 -0.83
N SER A 58 -2.44 32.17 0.21
CA SER A 58 -1.50 32.52 1.29
C SER A 58 -0.08 32.18 0.87
N SER A 59 0.87 33.10 1.09
CA SER A 59 2.30 32.87 0.88
C SER A 59 2.87 31.77 1.78
N ALA A 60 2.15 31.36 2.83
CA ALA A 60 2.53 30.27 3.72
C ALA A 60 2.13 28.88 3.17
N SER A 61 1.24 28.81 2.17
CA SER A 61 0.82 27.53 1.58
C SER A 61 1.68 27.19 0.38
N SER A 62 2.49 26.14 0.47
CA SER A 62 3.27 25.62 -0.67
C SER A 62 2.44 24.74 -1.62
N TRP A 63 1.18 24.45 -1.26
CA TRP A 63 0.23 23.63 -2.01
C TRP A 63 -1.05 24.43 -2.33
N PRO A 64 -1.37 24.73 -3.61
CA PRO A 64 -0.60 24.45 -4.82
C PRO A 64 0.60 25.40 -4.98
N SER A 65 1.64 24.97 -5.69
CA SER A 65 2.77 25.84 -6.02
C SER A 65 2.37 26.94 -7.03
N LEU A 66 3.08 28.09 -7.00
CA LEU A 66 2.86 29.19 -7.94
C LEU A 66 2.95 28.75 -9.41
N ARG A 67 3.87 27.82 -9.71
CA ARG A 67 4.02 27.25 -11.05
C ARG A 67 2.82 26.40 -11.48
N ALA A 68 2.19 25.70 -10.53
CA ALA A 68 0.97 24.93 -10.82
C ALA A 68 -0.23 25.85 -11.08
N ILE A 69 -0.33 26.97 -10.34
CA ILE A 69 -1.36 27.99 -10.59
C ILE A 69 -1.14 28.63 -11.97
N ASP A 70 0.08 29.09 -12.24
CA ASP A 70 0.47 29.72 -13.52
C ASP A 70 0.21 28.81 -14.72
N SER A 71 0.65 27.54 -14.66
CA SER A 71 0.41 26.60 -15.75
C SER A 71 -1.09 26.39 -16.02
N HIS A 72 -1.93 26.45 -14.98
CA HIS A 72 -3.38 26.33 -15.10
C HIS A 72 -4.03 27.57 -15.72
N ILE A 73 -3.66 28.77 -15.30
CA ILE A 73 -4.29 30.03 -15.74
C ILE A 73 -3.66 30.62 -17.01
N ALA A 74 -2.45 30.19 -17.39
CA ALA A 74 -1.66 30.72 -18.52
C ALA A 74 -1.22 32.18 -18.34
N PHE A 75 -0.91 32.58 -17.09
CA PHE A 75 -0.60 33.97 -16.75
C PHE A 75 0.65 34.46 -17.46
N ARG A 76 1.72 33.66 -17.47
CA ARG A 76 2.97 34.01 -18.17
C ARG A 76 2.77 34.21 -19.67
N GLU A 77 2.02 33.34 -20.33
CA GLU A 77 1.74 33.50 -21.76
C GLU A 77 0.90 34.76 -22.03
N TRP A 78 -0.10 35.05 -21.19
CA TRP A 78 -0.91 36.24 -21.31
C TRP A 78 -0.08 37.53 -21.19
N VAL A 79 0.73 37.65 -20.13
CA VAL A 79 1.59 38.81 -19.89
C VAL A 79 2.63 38.97 -21.01
N PHE A 80 3.21 37.85 -21.48
CA PHE A 80 4.18 37.88 -22.57
C PHE A 80 3.57 38.37 -23.89
N VAL A 81 2.38 37.90 -24.26
CA VAL A 81 1.66 38.36 -25.46
C VAL A 81 1.28 39.84 -25.33
N GLY A 82 0.83 40.28 -24.15
CA GLY A 82 0.53 41.69 -23.88
C GLY A 82 1.77 42.59 -23.98
N TRP A 83 2.92 42.10 -23.52
CA TRP A 83 4.20 42.81 -23.66
C TRP A 83 4.65 42.94 -25.13
N LEU A 84 4.55 41.85 -25.90
CA LEU A 84 4.82 41.89 -27.34
C LEU A 84 3.87 42.84 -28.07
N ALA A 85 2.58 42.81 -27.73
CA ALA A 85 1.58 43.72 -28.29
C ALA A 85 1.97 45.20 -28.05
N ALA A 86 2.34 45.54 -26.82
CA ALA A 86 2.80 46.87 -26.45
C ALA A 86 4.03 47.30 -27.25
N MET A 87 5.01 46.42 -27.40
CA MET A 87 6.22 46.69 -28.19
C MET A 87 5.91 46.94 -29.67
N PHE A 88 5.15 46.06 -30.32
CA PHE A 88 4.84 46.20 -31.75
C PHE A 88 3.99 47.42 -32.05
N THR A 89 3.03 47.76 -31.17
CA THR A 89 2.24 48.97 -31.30
C THR A 89 3.10 50.22 -31.11
N ALA A 90 3.93 50.27 -30.06
CA ALA A 90 4.81 51.43 -29.81
C ALA A 90 5.81 51.65 -30.95
N CYS A 91 6.49 50.58 -31.39
CA CYS A 91 7.41 50.64 -32.52
C CYS A 91 6.70 51.05 -33.82
N GLY A 92 5.50 50.52 -34.08
CA GLY A 92 4.71 50.87 -35.26
C GLY A 92 4.28 52.35 -35.28
N LEU A 93 3.82 52.87 -34.14
CA LEU A 93 3.41 54.27 -34.02
C LEU A 93 4.60 55.24 -34.08
N LEU A 94 5.74 54.90 -33.47
CA LEU A 94 6.95 55.72 -33.49
C LEU A 94 7.64 55.72 -34.86
N ALA A 95 7.74 54.56 -35.50
CA ALA A 95 8.34 54.40 -36.82
C ALA A 95 7.38 54.72 -37.98
N LYS A 96 6.12 55.09 -37.69
CA LYS A 96 5.05 55.30 -38.68
C LYS A 96 4.85 54.08 -39.61
N ASN A 97 4.99 52.88 -39.07
CA ASN A 97 4.78 51.62 -39.78
C ASN A 97 3.40 51.05 -39.41
N GLU A 98 2.45 51.19 -40.34
CA GLU A 98 1.05 50.78 -40.17
C GLU A 98 0.91 49.26 -39.97
N VAL A 99 1.75 48.45 -40.62
CA VAL A 99 1.75 46.98 -40.46
C VAL A 99 2.14 46.58 -39.03
N SER A 100 3.22 47.15 -38.48
CA SER A 100 3.64 46.91 -37.10
C SER A 100 2.59 47.38 -36.09
N ALA A 101 1.99 48.56 -36.34
CA ALA A 101 1.00 49.14 -35.45
C ALA A 101 -0.30 48.31 -35.42
N THR A 102 -0.75 47.84 -36.59
CA THR A 102 -1.89 46.94 -36.75
C THR A 102 -1.62 45.58 -36.10
N TYR A 103 -0.43 45.01 -36.30
CA TYR A 103 -0.05 43.75 -35.68
C TYR A 103 -0.03 43.83 -34.14
N GLY A 104 0.52 44.91 -33.58
CA GLY A 104 0.49 45.15 -32.14
C GLY A 104 -0.93 45.28 -31.58
N ALA A 105 -1.83 45.99 -32.27
CA ALA A 105 -3.24 46.09 -31.88
C ALA A 105 -3.97 44.73 -31.90
N LEU A 106 -3.71 43.91 -32.94
CA LEU A 106 -4.25 42.56 -33.03
C LEU A 106 -3.71 41.64 -31.93
N LEU A 107 -2.42 41.74 -31.61
CA LEU A 107 -1.82 41.01 -30.48
C LEU A 107 -2.42 41.45 -29.14
N PHE A 108 -2.79 42.72 -28.97
CA PHE A 108 -3.48 43.21 -27.78
C PHE A 108 -4.87 42.58 -27.62
N LEU A 109 -5.60 42.42 -28.73
CA LEU A 109 -6.89 41.74 -28.72
C LEU A 109 -6.73 40.25 -28.34
N LEU A 110 -5.70 39.59 -28.87
CA LEU A 110 -5.34 38.22 -28.47
C LEU A 110 -4.97 38.16 -26.98
N ALA A 111 -4.16 39.10 -26.48
CA ALA A 111 -3.82 39.21 -25.07
C ALA A 111 -5.08 39.37 -24.21
N ASN A 112 -6.05 40.18 -24.62
CA ASN A 112 -7.29 40.36 -23.88
C ASN A 112 -8.15 39.08 -23.83
N ILE A 113 -8.22 38.30 -24.92
CA ILE A 113 -8.89 36.99 -24.92
C ILE A 113 -8.22 36.04 -23.93
N LEU A 114 -6.88 36.00 -23.93
CA LEU A 114 -6.11 35.18 -22.98
C LEU A 114 -6.30 35.66 -21.54
N GLY A 115 -6.36 36.97 -21.32
CA GLY A 115 -6.61 37.56 -20.02
C GLY A 115 -7.99 37.21 -19.46
N VAL A 116 -9.04 37.25 -20.29
CA VAL A 116 -10.38 36.79 -19.88
C VAL A 116 -10.36 35.31 -19.52
N PHE A 117 -9.68 34.49 -20.30
CA PHE A 117 -9.52 33.06 -20.02
C PHE A 117 -8.76 32.81 -18.71
N SER A 118 -7.64 33.51 -18.50
CA SER A 118 -6.84 33.45 -17.26
C SER A 118 -7.68 33.87 -16.06
N PHE A 119 -8.41 34.99 -16.18
CA PHE A 119 -9.26 35.54 -15.13
C PHE A 119 -10.40 34.59 -14.75
N ILE A 120 -11.10 34.00 -15.73
CA ILE A 120 -12.16 33.00 -15.47
C ILE A 120 -11.59 31.78 -14.75
N ARG A 121 -10.41 31.28 -15.16
CA ARG A 121 -9.77 30.14 -14.50
C ARG A 121 -9.32 30.49 -13.08
N LEU A 122 -8.73 31.65 -12.87
CA LEU A 122 -8.31 32.13 -11.56
C LEU A 122 -9.51 32.31 -10.62
N PHE A 123 -10.61 32.88 -11.11
CA PHE A 123 -11.86 32.98 -10.35
C PHE A 123 -12.43 31.60 -10.01
N GLY A 124 -12.33 30.64 -10.93
CA GLY A 124 -12.64 29.24 -10.66
C GLY A 124 -11.80 28.65 -9.52
N LEU A 125 -10.51 28.98 -9.45
CA LEU A 125 -9.61 28.54 -8.37
C LEU A 125 -9.91 29.18 -7.01
N ALA A 126 -10.54 30.36 -6.98
CA ALA A 126 -11.00 30.98 -5.74
C ALA A 126 -12.09 30.16 -5.04
N SER A 127 -12.82 29.32 -5.78
CA SER A 127 -13.76 28.36 -5.20
C SER A 127 -13.05 27.13 -4.63
N VAL A 128 -13.56 26.59 -3.51
CA VAL A 128 -13.06 25.36 -2.89
C VAL A 128 -13.08 24.18 -3.87
N GLY A 129 -14.14 24.07 -4.69
CA GLY A 129 -14.28 23.01 -5.68
C GLY A 129 -13.28 23.11 -6.84
N GLY A 130 -13.06 24.31 -7.38
CA GLY A 130 -12.07 24.55 -8.44
C GLY A 130 -10.64 24.32 -7.95
N ARG A 131 -10.32 24.80 -6.73
CA ARG A 131 -9.02 24.53 -6.08
C ARG A 131 -8.77 23.03 -5.91
N ASN A 132 -9.73 22.29 -5.36
CA ASN A 132 -9.59 20.84 -5.18
C ASN A 132 -9.40 20.12 -6.52
N ARG A 133 -10.09 20.54 -7.58
CA ARG A 133 -9.90 19.96 -8.93
C ARG A 133 -8.49 20.21 -9.46
N LEU A 134 -7.92 21.40 -9.25
CA LEU A 134 -6.54 21.68 -9.62
C LEU A 134 -5.58 20.79 -8.84
N LEU A 135 -5.70 20.74 -7.51
CA LEU A 135 -4.79 19.96 -6.65
C LEU A 135 -4.78 18.47 -6.99
N ARG A 136 -5.96 17.88 -7.24
CA ARG A 136 -6.08 16.50 -7.73
C ARG A 136 -5.36 16.27 -9.04
N ARG A 137 -5.50 17.20 -9.99
CA ARG A 137 -4.82 17.12 -11.30
C ARG A 137 -3.31 17.29 -11.13
N THR A 138 -2.86 18.26 -10.35
CA THR A 138 -1.42 18.49 -10.10
C THR A 138 -0.79 17.27 -9.44
N LEU A 139 -1.45 16.69 -8.44
CA LEU A 139 -0.99 15.46 -7.79
C LEU A 139 -0.94 14.28 -8.75
N ALA A 140 -1.99 14.08 -9.55
CA ALA A 140 -2.00 13.01 -10.57
C ALA A 140 -0.90 13.19 -11.62
N HIS A 141 -0.61 14.42 -12.05
CA HIS A 141 0.48 14.69 -12.99
C HIS A 141 1.86 14.45 -12.35
N GLY A 142 2.08 14.90 -11.11
CA GLY A 142 3.33 14.64 -10.39
C GLY A 142 3.60 13.15 -10.21
N LEU A 143 2.58 12.37 -9.85
CA LEU A 143 2.69 10.92 -9.73
C LEU A 143 3.05 10.22 -11.06
N VAL A 144 2.62 10.78 -12.19
CA VAL A 144 2.98 10.28 -13.53
C VAL A 144 4.43 10.63 -13.89
N GLU A 145 4.90 11.81 -13.53
CA GLU A 145 6.26 12.30 -13.83
C GLU A 145 7.35 11.59 -13.02
N LEU A 146 7.01 11.08 -11.82
CA LEU A 146 7.91 10.29 -10.96
C LEU A 146 8.48 9.00 -11.59
N ARG A 147 7.91 8.51 -12.71
CA ARG A 147 8.28 7.24 -13.36
C ARG A 147 9.69 7.22 -14.00
N GLY A 148 10.44 8.32 -13.94
CA GLY A 148 11.65 8.52 -14.74
C GLY A 148 12.99 8.11 -14.11
N GLN A 149 13.05 7.70 -12.84
CA GLN A 149 14.32 7.50 -12.13
C GLN A 149 14.34 6.14 -11.42
N GLU A 150 15.49 5.47 -11.42
CA GLU A 150 15.72 4.15 -10.79
C GLU A 150 16.10 4.27 -9.30
N LEU A 151 15.88 5.43 -8.66
CA LEU A 151 16.28 5.66 -7.28
C LEU A 151 15.24 5.09 -6.31
N ARG A 152 15.63 5.00 -5.03
CA ARG A 152 14.74 4.52 -3.98
C ARG A 152 13.57 5.49 -3.85
N PHE A 153 12.35 4.96 -3.97
CA PHE A 153 11.10 5.72 -3.90
C PHE A 153 11.01 6.71 -2.72
N ASP A 154 11.56 6.38 -1.54
CA ASP A 154 11.59 7.30 -0.38
C ASP A 154 12.40 8.58 -0.63
N GLN A 155 13.49 8.50 -1.39
CA GLN A 155 14.29 9.66 -1.80
C GLN A 155 13.57 10.42 -2.91
N GLU A 156 13.05 9.72 -3.92
CA GLU A 156 12.35 10.34 -5.05
C GLU A 156 11.05 11.04 -4.63
N LEU A 157 10.28 10.48 -3.69
CA LEU A 157 9.04 11.11 -3.18
C LEU A 157 9.34 12.35 -2.34
N SER A 158 10.45 12.35 -1.60
CA SER A 158 10.91 13.52 -0.84
C SER A 158 11.53 14.59 -1.76
N ASP A 159 12.12 14.18 -2.88
CA ASP A 159 12.75 15.08 -3.85
C ASP A 159 11.74 15.64 -4.87
N ASP A 160 10.59 14.96 -5.05
CA ASP A 160 9.50 15.48 -5.89
C ASP A 160 8.81 16.67 -5.22
N PRO A 161 8.82 17.85 -5.86
CA PRO A 161 8.32 19.07 -5.26
C PRO A 161 6.80 19.07 -5.04
N VAL A 162 6.04 18.27 -5.79
CA VAL A 162 4.58 18.17 -5.70
C VAL A 162 4.18 17.28 -4.53
N ALA A 163 4.76 16.08 -4.44
CA ALA A 163 4.55 15.14 -3.35
C ALA A 163 5.06 15.70 -2.02
N ALA A 164 6.25 16.31 -2.00
CA ALA A 164 6.79 16.94 -0.80
C ALA A 164 5.91 18.10 -0.30
N ALA A 165 5.39 18.95 -1.19
CA ALA A 165 4.47 20.03 -0.80
C ALA A 165 3.13 19.50 -0.27
N TYR A 166 2.58 18.46 -0.90
CA TYR A 166 1.37 17.79 -0.43
C TYR A 166 1.58 17.16 0.97
N LEU A 167 2.65 16.40 1.16
CA LEU A 167 2.98 15.76 2.45
C LEU A 167 3.30 16.80 3.53
N GLY A 168 3.98 17.90 3.20
CA GLY A 168 4.22 19.00 4.14
C GLY A 168 2.93 19.69 4.60
N THR A 169 1.98 19.88 3.68
CA THR A 169 0.65 20.44 4.02
C THR A 169 -0.15 19.46 4.89
N LEU A 170 -0.05 18.16 4.62
CA LEU A 170 -0.65 17.12 5.45
C LEU A 170 -0.03 17.11 6.86
N ASP A 171 1.29 17.20 6.98
CA ASP A 171 1.98 17.26 8.26
C ASP A 171 1.58 18.51 9.06
N GLN A 172 1.36 19.65 8.39
CA GLN A 172 0.85 20.86 9.01
C GLN A 172 -0.61 20.67 9.50
N ALA A 173 -1.47 20.03 8.70
CA ALA A 173 -2.84 19.71 9.11
C ALA A 173 -2.88 18.74 10.30
N ILE A 174 -1.99 17.74 10.31
CA ILE A 174 -1.79 16.82 11.43
C ILE A 174 -1.32 17.58 12.68
N SER A 175 -0.33 18.45 12.53
CA SER A 175 0.29 19.18 13.66
C SER A 175 -0.66 20.21 14.27
N SER A 176 -1.55 20.80 13.45
CA SER A 176 -2.62 21.69 13.90
C SER A 176 -3.88 20.95 14.37
N ASN A 177 -3.90 19.62 14.24
CA ASN A 177 -5.05 18.76 14.53
C ASN A 177 -6.34 19.25 13.85
N ASP A 178 -6.26 19.65 12.58
CA ASP A 178 -7.41 20.10 11.78
C ASP A 178 -8.04 18.89 11.04
N PRO A 179 -9.13 18.30 11.55
CA PRO A 179 -9.74 17.13 10.95
C PRO A 179 -10.36 17.42 9.58
N THR A 180 -10.76 18.66 9.32
CA THR A 180 -11.37 19.05 8.05
C THR A 180 -10.31 19.11 6.96
N SER A 181 -9.16 19.73 7.27
CA SER A 181 -8.02 19.75 6.34
C SER A 181 -7.48 18.36 6.06
N ILE A 182 -7.35 17.50 7.07
CA ILE A 182 -6.94 16.10 6.89
C ILE A 182 -7.89 15.37 5.91
N ARG A 183 -9.20 15.44 6.14
CA ARG A 183 -10.19 14.80 5.26
C ARG A 183 -10.13 15.33 3.82
N ASN A 184 -9.95 16.64 3.66
CA ASN A 184 -9.86 17.27 2.35
C ASN A 184 -8.63 16.82 1.57
N LEU A 185 -7.46 16.78 2.22
CA LEU A 185 -6.20 16.32 1.60
C LEU A 185 -6.28 14.83 1.22
N VAL A 186 -6.79 13.99 2.12
CA VAL A 186 -7.03 12.58 1.83
C VAL A 186 -8.01 12.41 0.67
N GLY A 187 -9.10 13.18 0.64
CA GLY A 187 -10.03 13.19 -0.49
C GLY A 187 -9.41 13.67 -1.79
N GLN A 188 -8.41 14.56 -1.77
CA GLN A 188 -7.67 14.95 -2.97
C GLN A 188 -6.82 13.79 -3.50
N LEU A 189 -6.17 13.02 -2.62
CA LEU A 189 -5.39 11.84 -3.03
C LEU A 189 -6.29 10.71 -3.54
N VAL A 190 -7.36 10.39 -2.81
CA VAL A 190 -8.32 9.34 -3.18
C VAL A 190 -8.99 9.62 -4.53
N ASP A 191 -9.35 10.87 -4.79
CA ASP A 191 -10.02 11.28 -6.03
C ASP A 191 -9.02 11.63 -7.17
N ALA A 192 -7.72 11.50 -6.94
CA ALA A 192 -6.70 11.73 -7.97
C ALA A 192 -6.77 10.61 -9.01
N ARG A 193 -7.17 10.96 -10.24
CA ARG A 193 -7.22 10.01 -11.36
C ARG A 193 -5.82 9.80 -11.91
N VAL A 194 -5.14 8.78 -11.41
CA VAL A 194 -3.83 8.36 -11.89
C VAL A 194 -4.02 7.30 -12.98
N PRO A 195 -3.35 7.43 -14.14
CA PRO A 195 -3.40 6.40 -15.17
C PRO A 195 -2.60 5.16 -14.74
N ALA A 196 -3.05 3.98 -15.16
CA ALA A 196 -2.46 2.66 -14.86
C ALA A 196 -0.92 2.59 -14.75
N PRO A 197 -0.12 3.17 -15.68
CA PRO A 197 1.35 3.13 -15.58
C PRO A 197 1.96 3.84 -14.36
N ALA A 198 1.21 4.66 -13.64
CA ALA A 198 1.65 5.39 -12.45
C ALA A 198 0.92 4.95 -11.16
N ASN A 199 0.14 3.88 -11.23
CA ASN A 199 -0.63 3.37 -10.09
C ASN A 199 0.26 2.89 -8.93
N GLU A 200 1.47 2.40 -9.22
CA GLU A 200 2.43 1.99 -8.19
C GLU A 200 2.82 3.17 -7.29
N ASN A 201 3.17 4.31 -7.90
CA ASN A 201 3.49 5.55 -7.19
C ASN A 201 2.30 6.06 -6.38
N ALA A 202 1.09 5.94 -6.95
CA ALA A 202 -0.13 6.30 -6.24
C ALA A 202 -0.30 5.43 -4.99
N VAL A 203 -0.20 4.11 -5.10
CA VAL A 203 -0.37 3.20 -3.95
C VAL A 203 0.71 3.43 -2.89
N ALA A 204 1.95 3.66 -3.31
CA ALA A 204 3.04 4.00 -2.40
C ALA A 204 2.75 5.29 -1.61
N LEU A 205 2.27 6.34 -2.27
CA LEU A 205 1.85 7.58 -1.59
C LEU A 205 0.66 7.34 -0.65
N HIS A 206 -0.30 6.46 -1.01
CA HIS A 206 -1.40 6.08 -0.11
C HIS A 206 -0.89 5.41 1.17
N LEU A 207 0.08 4.50 1.06
CA LEU A 207 0.69 3.84 2.22
C LEU A 207 1.47 4.82 3.10
N GLU A 208 2.21 5.77 2.50
CA GLU A 208 2.94 6.79 3.25
C GLU A 208 1.99 7.73 4.01
N VAL A 209 0.91 8.19 3.36
CA VAL A 209 -0.13 8.99 4.01
C VAL A 209 -0.81 8.20 5.13
N LEU A 210 -1.16 6.94 4.88
CA LEU A 210 -1.72 6.05 5.90
C LEU A 210 -0.79 5.91 7.11
N HIS A 211 0.51 5.77 6.88
CA HIS A 211 1.51 5.68 7.94
C HIS A 211 1.60 6.95 8.78
N ARG A 212 1.64 8.12 8.14
CA ARG A 212 1.66 9.41 8.85
C ARG A 212 0.42 9.63 9.71
N LEU A 213 -0.76 9.31 9.17
CA LEU A 213 -2.02 9.42 9.89
C LEU A 213 -2.09 8.44 11.07
N ALA A 214 -1.70 7.18 10.88
CA ALA A 214 -1.66 6.19 11.95
C ALA A 214 -0.68 6.59 13.07
N ARG A 215 0.51 7.06 12.71
CA ARG A 215 1.50 7.60 13.67
C ARG A 215 0.94 8.81 14.42
N ALA A 216 0.21 9.70 13.73
CA ALA A 216 -0.40 10.86 14.34
C ALA A 216 -1.48 10.49 15.38
N ALA A 217 -2.33 9.50 15.07
CA ALA A 217 -3.33 8.99 15.99
C ALA A 217 -2.70 8.31 17.23
N LEU A 218 -1.61 7.56 17.04
CA LEU A 218 -0.95 6.83 18.12
C LEU A 218 -0.14 7.74 19.06
N VAL A 219 0.55 8.75 18.53
CA VAL A 219 1.58 9.49 19.29
C VAL A 219 1.32 11.00 19.37
N ARG A 220 0.62 11.59 18.39
CA ARG A 220 0.46 13.07 18.29
C ARG A 220 -0.93 13.58 18.66
N GLY A 221 -1.82 12.70 19.13
CA GLY A 221 -3.15 13.07 19.61
C GLY A 221 -4.15 13.45 18.51
N ALA A 222 -3.90 13.09 17.25
CA ALA A 222 -4.90 13.23 16.19
C ALA A 222 -6.12 12.35 16.51
N ASP A 223 -7.34 12.83 16.18
CA ASP A 223 -8.56 12.07 16.46
C ASP A 223 -8.55 10.71 15.72
N PRO A 224 -8.54 9.59 16.45
CA PRO A 224 -8.48 8.26 15.85
C PRO A 224 -9.66 7.97 14.91
N ILE A 225 -10.85 8.52 15.17
CA ILE A 225 -12.03 8.30 14.33
C ILE A 225 -11.86 8.96 12.96
N VAL A 226 -11.31 10.17 12.94
CA VAL A 226 -11.01 10.88 11.69
C VAL A 226 -9.93 10.14 10.91
N VAL A 227 -8.88 9.69 11.61
CA VAL A 227 -7.80 8.93 11.01
C VAL A 227 -8.28 7.61 10.40
N THR A 228 -9.07 6.80 11.11
CA THR A 228 -9.57 5.53 10.56
C THR A 228 -10.55 5.74 9.42
N GLY A 229 -11.43 6.73 9.49
CA GLY A 229 -12.32 7.08 8.37
C GLY A 229 -11.57 7.55 7.12
N CYS A 230 -10.41 8.20 7.28
CA CYS A 230 -9.52 8.56 6.17
C CYS A 230 -8.75 7.35 5.65
N ALA A 231 -8.21 6.52 6.56
CA ALA A 231 -7.47 5.31 6.24
C ALA A 231 -8.32 4.30 5.46
N ASP A 232 -9.59 4.16 5.83
CA ASP A 232 -10.56 3.32 5.12
C ASP A 232 -10.69 3.71 3.64
N LYS A 233 -10.84 5.01 3.36
CA LYS A 233 -10.90 5.54 1.99
C LYS A 233 -9.59 5.39 1.23
N LEU A 234 -8.46 5.62 1.90
CA LEU A 234 -7.13 5.44 1.31
C LEU A 234 -6.92 3.99 0.89
N ILE A 235 -7.29 3.05 1.74
CA ILE A 235 -7.16 1.62 1.46
C ILE A 235 -8.10 1.24 0.31
N GLY A 236 -9.36 1.64 0.35
CA GLY A 236 -10.29 1.42 -0.77
C GLY A 236 -9.71 1.87 -2.12
N SER A 237 -9.23 3.12 -2.19
CA SER A 237 -8.61 3.65 -3.41
C SER A 237 -7.32 2.91 -3.78
N ALA A 238 -6.43 2.63 -2.83
CA ALA A 238 -5.19 1.88 -3.08
C ALA A 238 -5.46 0.48 -3.64
N LEU A 239 -6.51 -0.21 -3.15
CA LEU A 239 -6.89 -1.52 -3.67
C LEU A 239 -7.47 -1.44 -5.09
N ASP A 240 -8.19 -0.36 -5.42
CA ASP A 240 -8.72 -0.15 -6.77
C ASP A 240 -7.59 0.16 -7.76
N GLN A 241 -6.61 0.96 -7.34
CA GLN A 241 -5.40 1.23 -8.12
C GLN A 241 -4.56 -0.04 -8.31
N ALA A 242 -4.45 -0.87 -7.27
CA ALA A 242 -3.71 -2.13 -7.32
C ALA A 242 -4.33 -3.12 -8.33
N ARG A 243 -5.67 -3.18 -8.43
CA ARG A 243 -6.36 -4.06 -9.41
C ARG A 243 -6.01 -3.73 -10.86
N ALA A 244 -5.71 -2.46 -11.15
CA ALA A 244 -5.32 -2.02 -12.48
C ALA A 244 -3.82 -2.18 -12.78
N LEU A 245 -3.03 -2.70 -11.83
CA LEU A 245 -1.61 -2.98 -12.05
C LEU A 245 -1.39 -4.30 -12.79
N PRO A 246 -0.26 -4.43 -13.53
CA PRO A 246 0.14 -5.71 -14.11
C PRO A 246 0.40 -6.80 -13.07
N ASP A 247 0.85 -6.43 -11.87
CA ASP A 247 1.17 -7.35 -10.78
C ASP A 247 0.54 -6.91 -9.44
N PRO A 248 -0.76 -7.16 -9.23
CA PRO A 248 -1.44 -6.78 -8.00
C PRO A 248 -0.94 -7.54 -6.76
N ALA A 249 -0.32 -8.72 -6.94
CA ALA A 249 0.11 -9.59 -5.86
C ALA A 249 1.10 -8.92 -4.89
N ALA A 250 2.12 -8.27 -5.45
CA ALA A 250 3.15 -7.60 -4.67
C ALA A 250 2.56 -6.46 -3.82
N VAL A 251 1.66 -5.69 -4.42
CA VAL A 251 1.02 -4.55 -3.76
C VAL A 251 0.07 -5.01 -2.66
N LEU A 252 -0.85 -5.93 -2.97
CA LEU A 252 -1.80 -6.45 -2.00
C LEU A 252 -1.10 -7.16 -0.83
N GLY A 253 -0.01 -7.89 -1.12
CA GLY A 253 0.85 -8.49 -0.11
C GLY A 253 1.46 -7.42 0.81
N ALA A 254 2.12 -6.41 0.23
CA ALA A 254 2.77 -5.34 1.00
C ALA A 254 1.79 -4.54 1.87
N VAL A 255 0.60 -4.19 1.34
CA VAL A 255 -0.46 -3.51 2.10
C VAL A 255 -0.94 -4.40 3.26
N SER A 256 -1.19 -5.69 2.99
CA SER A 256 -1.63 -6.63 4.03
C SER A 256 -0.60 -6.78 5.15
N ARG A 257 0.68 -6.88 4.79
CA ARG A 257 1.81 -6.97 5.71
C ARG A 257 1.89 -5.72 6.60
N TYR A 258 1.79 -4.54 5.99
CA TYR A 258 1.75 -3.27 6.71
C TYR A 258 0.57 -3.20 7.69
N LEU A 259 -0.63 -3.62 7.29
CA LEU A 259 -1.82 -3.62 8.16
C LEU A 259 -1.67 -4.59 9.34
N GLY A 260 -1.09 -5.77 9.12
CA GLY A 260 -0.78 -6.74 10.18
C GLY A 260 0.25 -6.19 11.18
N TRP A 261 1.31 -5.56 10.67
CA TRP A 261 2.29 -4.87 11.50
C TRP A 261 1.68 -3.70 12.28
N LEU A 262 0.85 -2.88 11.64
CA LEU A 262 0.20 -1.73 12.24
C LEU A 262 -0.72 -2.15 13.40
N GLY A 263 -1.55 -3.18 13.19
CA GLY A 263 -2.43 -3.71 14.24
C GLY A 263 -1.62 -4.21 15.45
N SER A 264 -0.59 -5.02 15.20
CA SER A 264 0.31 -5.52 16.24
C SER A 264 1.04 -4.40 16.98
N THR A 265 1.49 -3.37 16.26
CA THR A 265 2.24 -2.24 16.82
C THR A 265 1.35 -1.31 17.63
N ALA A 266 0.17 -0.96 17.12
CA ALA A 266 -0.81 -0.13 17.81
C ALA A 266 -1.17 -0.73 19.18
N MET A 267 -1.40 -2.04 19.19
CA MET A 267 -1.66 -2.80 20.41
C MET A 267 -0.47 -2.80 21.36
N LEU A 268 0.74 -3.09 20.88
CA LEU A 268 1.97 -3.05 21.68
C LEU A 268 2.19 -1.67 22.32
N MET A 269 1.96 -0.60 21.57
CA MET A 269 2.07 0.77 22.06
C MET A 269 1.02 1.09 23.12
N SER A 270 -0.20 0.56 22.99
CA SER A 270 -1.23 0.70 24.03
C SER A 270 -0.86 -0.04 25.31
N VAL A 271 -0.41 -1.30 25.23
CA VAL A 271 0.01 -2.06 26.43
C VAL A 271 1.19 -1.39 27.14
N ARG A 272 2.09 -0.75 26.39
CA ARG A 272 3.22 0.00 26.94
C ARG A 272 2.86 1.42 27.41
N ASN A 273 1.58 1.80 27.39
CA ASN A 273 1.10 3.14 27.74
C ASN A 273 1.72 4.28 26.91
N ILE A 274 2.15 3.98 25.67
CA ILE A 274 2.66 4.98 24.71
C ILE A 274 1.51 5.60 23.93
N ALA A 275 0.52 4.79 23.54
CA ALA A 275 -0.67 5.22 22.81
C ALA A 275 -1.93 4.98 23.66
N SER A 276 -2.96 5.81 23.45
CA SER A 276 -4.26 5.58 24.12
C SER A 276 -4.90 4.27 23.65
N SER A 277 -5.59 3.57 24.56
CA SER A 277 -6.36 2.37 24.20
C SER A 277 -7.38 2.65 23.11
N ARG A 278 -8.02 3.82 23.14
CA ARG A 278 -8.96 4.25 22.10
C ARG A 278 -8.29 4.30 20.73
N ALA A 279 -7.14 4.96 20.60
CA ALA A 279 -6.44 5.06 19.32
C ALA A 279 -6.00 3.69 18.80
N ALA A 280 -5.45 2.86 19.69
CA ALA A 280 -5.06 1.51 19.35
C ALA A 280 -6.26 0.66 18.88
N ARG A 281 -7.41 0.78 19.54
CA ARG A 281 -8.64 0.08 19.17
C ARG A 281 -9.08 0.37 17.76
N GLU A 282 -9.21 1.65 17.44
CA GLU A 282 -9.71 2.08 16.13
C GLU A 282 -8.76 1.59 15.03
N LEU A 283 -7.44 1.71 15.22
CA LEU A 283 -6.46 1.24 14.24
C LEU A 283 -6.41 -0.29 14.10
N VAL A 284 -6.55 -1.02 15.21
CA VAL A 284 -6.64 -2.49 15.17
C VAL A 284 -7.87 -2.93 14.39
N VAL A 285 -9.05 -2.37 14.70
CA VAL A 285 -10.30 -2.69 14.01
C VAL A 285 -10.18 -2.38 12.52
N MET A 286 -9.70 -1.18 12.18
CA MET A 286 -9.46 -0.81 10.79
C MET A 286 -8.50 -1.80 10.10
N SER A 287 -7.43 -2.24 10.76
CA SER A 287 -6.47 -3.18 10.17
C SER A 287 -7.12 -4.54 9.87
N VAL A 288 -8.00 -5.03 10.75
CA VAL A 288 -8.78 -6.26 10.54
C VAL A 288 -9.68 -6.12 9.32
N ASP A 289 -10.54 -5.10 9.32
CA ASP A 289 -11.56 -4.91 8.29
C ASP A 289 -10.93 -4.69 6.90
N CYS A 290 -9.82 -3.96 6.85
CA CYS A 290 -9.04 -3.75 5.63
C CYS A 290 -8.40 -5.05 5.12
N ARG A 291 -7.85 -5.88 6.01
CA ARG A 291 -7.29 -7.18 5.62
C ARG A 291 -8.36 -8.14 5.11
N LEU A 292 -9.57 -8.10 5.67
CA LEU A 292 -10.71 -8.86 5.15
C LEU A 292 -11.05 -8.44 3.72
N ARG A 293 -11.12 -7.14 3.44
CA ARG A 293 -11.36 -6.64 2.07
C ARG A 293 -10.28 -7.06 1.09
N ILE A 294 -9.02 -7.09 1.50
CA ILE A 294 -7.92 -7.61 0.66
C ILE A 294 -8.14 -9.11 0.38
N LEU A 295 -8.45 -9.88 1.43
CA LEU A 295 -8.72 -11.31 1.29
C LEU A 295 -9.86 -11.57 0.30
N LEU A 296 -10.98 -10.85 0.41
CA LEU A 296 -12.13 -11.02 -0.48
C LEU A 296 -11.80 -10.73 -1.96
N ARG A 297 -10.84 -9.84 -2.25
CA ARG A 297 -10.39 -9.56 -3.63
C ARG A 297 -9.43 -10.62 -4.19
N VAL A 298 -8.78 -11.39 -3.32
CA VAL A 298 -7.82 -12.43 -3.69
C VAL A 298 -8.46 -13.81 -3.72
N ASP A 299 -9.48 -14.03 -2.90
CA ASP A 299 -10.25 -15.27 -2.86
C ASP A 299 -10.90 -15.53 -4.23
N PRO A 300 -10.62 -16.67 -4.89
CA PRO A 300 -11.27 -17.01 -6.16
C PRO A 300 -12.78 -17.19 -6.05
N ASP A 301 -13.30 -17.50 -4.86
CA ASP A 301 -14.75 -17.72 -4.64
C ASP A 301 -15.15 -17.31 -3.22
N PRO A 302 -15.21 -15.99 -2.94
CA PRO A 302 -15.48 -15.49 -1.60
C PRO A 302 -16.89 -15.87 -1.14
N LYS A 303 -17.00 -16.31 0.11
CA LYS A 303 -18.28 -16.73 0.73
C LYS A 303 -19.37 -15.64 0.73
N THR A 304 -18.96 -14.39 0.71
CA THR A 304 -19.84 -13.21 0.71
C THR A 304 -19.38 -12.28 -0.39
N VAL A 305 -20.25 -12.09 -1.40
CA VAL A 305 -20.02 -11.15 -2.51
C VAL A 305 -20.98 -9.98 -2.30
N ASN A 306 -20.42 -8.79 -2.06
CA ASN A 306 -21.17 -7.54 -1.94
C ASN A 306 -21.19 -6.75 -3.24
N SER A 307 -20.29 -7.05 -4.18
CA SER A 307 -20.19 -6.41 -5.49
C SER A 307 -19.76 -7.41 -6.58
N PRO A 308 -20.22 -7.28 -7.83
CA PRO A 308 -19.73 -8.08 -8.96
C PRO A 308 -18.20 -8.00 -9.15
N ASP A 309 -17.59 -6.91 -8.69
CA ASP A 309 -16.13 -6.69 -8.75
C ASP A 309 -15.31 -7.59 -7.81
N GLU A 310 -15.97 -8.28 -6.88
CA GLU A 310 -15.35 -9.22 -5.93
C GLU A 310 -15.36 -10.67 -6.46
N VAL A 311 -15.88 -10.90 -7.68
CA VAL A 311 -15.89 -12.20 -8.34
C VAL A 311 -14.61 -12.37 -9.15
N ASP A 312 -14.02 -13.56 -9.07
CA ASP A 312 -12.71 -13.94 -9.60
C ASP A 312 -11.50 -13.30 -8.89
N SER A 313 -10.45 -14.09 -8.73
CA SER A 313 -9.22 -13.62 -8.09
C SER A 313 -8.50 -12.60 -8.98
N VAL A 314 -8.04 -11.49 -8.39
CA VAL A 314 -7.15 -10.54 -9.06
C VAL A 314 -5.74 -11.10 -9.29
N LEU A 315 -5.41 -12.26 -8.72
CA LEU A 315 -4.10 -12.89 -8.91
C LEU A 315 -4.08 -13.70 -10.20
N ALA A 316 -3.01 -13.56 -10.98
CA ALA A 316 -2.93 -14.19 -12.31
C ALA A 316 -2.21 -15.55 -12.31
N ASP A 317 -1.33 -15.79 -11.34
CA ASP A 317 -0.42 -16.94 -11.39
C ASP A 317 0.01 -17.42 -9.98
N PRO A 318 0.53 -18.66 -9.86
CA PRO A 318 0.97 -19.23 -8.59
C PRO A 318 2.04 -18.40 -7.85
N VAL A 319 3.03 -17.82 -8.54
CA VAL A 319 4.09 -17.03 -7.89
C VAL A 319 3.48 -15.80 -7.22
N GLY A 320 2.48 -15.17 -7.84
CA GLY A 320 1.72 -14.08 -7.24
C GLY A 320 0.99 -14.50 -5.96
N VAL A 321 0.35 -15.67 -5.96
CA VAL A 321 -0.34 -16.23 -4.77
C VAL A 321 0.64 -16.50 -3.64
N LEU A 322 1.79 -17.10 -3.96
CA LEU A 322 2.84 -17.38 -2.98
C LEU A 322 3.46 -16.09 -2.40
N LEU A 323 3.65 -15.06 -3.23
CA LEU A 323 4.11 -13.75 -2.78
C LEU A 323 3.09 -13.11 -1.83
N TRP A 324 1.82 -13.08 -2.22
CA TRP A 324 0.75 -12.50 -1.42
C TRP A 324 0.58 -13.22 -0.07
N VAL A 325 0.48 -14.55 -0.07
CA VAL A 325 0.25 -15.31 1.18
C VAL A 325 1.44 -15.21 2.13
N ARG A 326 2.68 -15.15 1.62
CA ARG A 326 3.86 -14.88 2.45
C ARG A 326 3.68 -13.57 3.21
N ASP A 327 3.43 -12.48 2.49
CA ASP A 327 3.33 -11.16 3.10
C ASP A 327 2.06 -11.02 3.98
N PHE A 328 0.96 -11.69 3.62
CA PHE A 328 -0.28 -11.71 4.40
C PHE A 328 -0.12 -12.45 5.74
N THR A 329 0.66 -13.53 5.77
CA THR A 329 0.86 -14.35 6.96
C THR A 329 2.03 -13.90 7.83
N GLU A 330 2.90 -13.01 7.32
CA GLU A 330 4.12 -12.59 8.01
C GLU A 330 3.86 -11.94 9.36
N PHE A 331 2.83 -11.12 9.55
CA PHE A 331 2.48 -10.58 10.86
C PHE A 331 1.14 -11.13 11.34
N HIS A 332 1.14 -11.72 12.54
CA HIS A 332 -0.07 -12.24 13.18
C HIS A 332 -1.19 -11.20 13.15
N GLY A 333 -2.37 -11.64 12.71
CA GLY A 333 -3.55 -10.79 12.61
C GLY A 333 -4.72 -11.55 12.01
N ALA A 334 -5.79 -10.81 11.73
CA ALA A 334 -7.04 -11.41 11.30
C ALA A 334 -6.95 -12.14 9.94
N HIS A 335 -7.78 -13.18 9.83
CA HIS A 335 -8.11 -13.91 8.60
C HIS A 335 -6.96 -14.71 7.94
N GLN A 336 -5.83 -14.93 8.62
CA GLN A 336 -4.70 -15.69 8.07
C GLN A 336 -5.08 -17.12 7.69
N ALA A 337 -5.77 -17.84 8.57
CA ALA A 337 -6.22 -19.19 8.26
C ALA A 337 -7.27 -19.22 7.13
N ASN A 338 -8.13 -18.20 7.03
CA ASN A 338 -9.08 -18.07 5.93
C ASN A 338 -8.36 -17.85 4.58
N ALA A 339 -7.23 -17.14 4.56
CA ALA A 339 -6.43 -16.95 3.35
C ALA A 339 -5.98 -18.27 2.73
N PHE A 340 -5.71 -19.30 3.54
CA PHE A 340 -5.29 -20.61 3.03
C PHE A 340 -6.39 -21.35 2.24
N TYR A 341 -7.67 -21.04 2.44
CA TYR A 341 -8.75 -21.59 1.60
C TYR A 341 -8.65 -21.07 0.16
N GLY A 342 -8.49 -19.76 0.01
CA GLY A 342 -8.30 -19.14 -1.31
C GLY A 342 -7.02 -19.62 -1.98
N VAL A 343 -5.92 -19.75 -1.22
CA VAL A 343 -4.65 -20.32 -1.72
C VAL A 343 -4.83 -21.76 -2.21
N PHE A 344 -5.50 -22.61 -1.42
CA PHE A 344 -5.77 -23.99 -1.81
C PHE A 344 -6.56 -24.03 -3.11
N GLN A 345 -7.64 -23.24 -3.21
CA GLN A 345 -8.47 -23.19 -4.40
C GLN A 345 -7.72 -22.69 -5.63
N PHE A 346 -6.91 -21.65 -5.47
CA PHE A 346 -6.13 -21.11 -6.57
C PHE A 346 -5.11 -22.13 -7.09
N LEU A 347 -4.33 -22.73 -6.18
CA LEU A 347 -3.21 -23.61 -6.56
C LEU A 347 -3.67 -24.99 -7.03
N THR A 348 -4.84 -25.45 -6.59
CA THR A 348 -5.33 -26.80 -6.93
C THR A 348 -6.50 -26.81 -7.91
N GLY A 349 -7.20 -25.69 -8.08
CA GLY A 349 -8.47 -25.60 -8.81
C GLY A 349 -9.65 -26.28 -8.09
N ARG A 350 -9.50 -26.65 -6.81
CA ARG A 350 -10.52 -27.36 -6.02
C ARG A 350 -10.79 -26.61 -4.72
N LYS A 351 -12.02 -26.65 -4.21
CA LYS A 351 -12.30 -26.10 -2.88
C LYS A 351 -11.80 -27.04 -1.78
N PHE A 352 -11.21 -26.48 -0.73
CA PHE A 352 -10.89 -27.22 0.49
C PHE A 352 -12.17 -27.45 1.30
N MET A 353 -12.55 -28.71 1.51
CA MET A 353 -13.76 -29.09 2.26
C MET A 353 -13.52 -29.27 3.76
N GLY A 354 -12.26 -29.29 4.19
CA GLY A 354 -11.92 -29.44 5.59
C GLY A 354 -12.16 -28.17 6.41
N ASN A 355 -12.14 -28.32 7.72
CA ASN A 355 -12.15 -27.21 8.66
C ASN A 355 -10.84 -27.19 9.46
N TYR A 356 -10.06 -26.12 9.33
CA TYR A 356 -8.81 -25.99 10.10
C TYR A 356 -9.07 -25.88 11.60
N TRP A 357 -10.24 -25.37 12.02
CA TRP A 357 -10.66 -25.38 13.43
C TRP A 357 -10.89 -26.78 13.98
N ASP A 358 -11.17 -27.75 13.11
CA ASP A 358 -11.30 -29.16 13.47
C ASP A 358 -9.99 -29.93 13.26
N GLY A 359 -8.89 -29.22 12.95
CA GLY A 359 -7.57 -29.78 12.76
C GLY A 359 -7.28 -30.33 11.36
N ALA A 360 -8.14 -30.08 10.37
CA ALA A 360 -7.87 -30.46 8.99
C ALA A 360 -6.68 -29.68 8.42
N SER A 361 -5.77 -30.39 7.75
CA SER A 361 -4.54 -29.80 7.22
C SER A 361 -4.73 -29.25 5.80
N VAL A 362 -4.90 -27.93 5.66
CA VAL A 362 -4.99 -27.29 4.33
C VAL A 362 -3.73 -27.54 3.50
N LEU A 363 -2.56 -27.33 4.12
CA LEU A 363 -1.27 -27.54 3.48
C LEU A 363 -0.98 -29.03 3.21
N GLY A 364 -1.36 -29.92 4.13
CA GLY A 364 -1.21 -31.37 3.90
C GLY A 364 -2.10 -31.87 2.77
N GLN A 365 -3.36 -31.46 2.72
CA GLN A 365 -4.27 -31.82 1.64
C GLN A 365 -3.81 -31.22 0.30
N MET A 366 -3.32 -29.97 0.29
CA MET A 366 -2.77 -29.35 -0.91
C MET A 366 -1.54 -30.13 -1.43
N ARG A 367 -0.64 -30.53 -0.53
CA ARG A 367 0.51 -31.39 -0.86
C ARG A 367 0.05 -32.69 -1.52
N GLN A 368 -0.95 -33.35 -0.94
CA GLN A 368 -1.50 -34.61 -1.46
C GLN A 368 -2.18 -34.42 -2.83
N VAL A 369 -2.92 -33.32 -3.04
CA VAL A 369 -3.56 -33.03 -4.32
C VAL A 369 -2.52 -32.75 -5.42
N LEU A 370 -1.42 -32.08 -5.08
CA LEU A 370 -0.38 -31.71 -6.04
C LEU A 370 0.62 -32.84 -6.31
N TYR A 371 1.00 -33.62 -5.30
CA TYR A 371 2.12 -34.57 -5.34
C TYR A 371 1.82 -35.95 -4.75
N GLY A 372 0.59 -36.22 -4.32
CA GLY A 372 0.24 -37.48 -3.65
C GLY A 372 0.36 -38.71 -4.56
N ASP A 373 0.44 -39.88 -3.93
CA ASP A 373 0.61 -41.18 -4.61
C ASP A 373 -0.62 -41.59 -5.43
N VAL A 374 -1.80 -41.10 -5.04
CA VAL A 374 -3.03 -41.23 -5.83
C VAL A 374 -3.00 -40.18 -6.93
N ALA A 375 -3.11 -40.61 -8.19
CA ALA A 375 -3.03 -39.81 -9.41
C ALA A 375 -3.21 -38.30 -9.17
N PRO A 376 -2.11 -37.51 -9.20
CA PRO A 376 -2.16 -36.08 -8.89
C PRO A 376 -3.22 -35.35 -9.69
N ALA A 377 -3.82 -34.31 -9.10
CA ALA A 377 -4.86 -33.56 -9.77
C ALA A 377 -4.35 -33.01 -11.12
N THR A 378 -5.11 -33.27 -12.17
CA THR A 378 -4.85 -32.77 -13.52
C THR A 378 -5.66 -31.51 -13.78
N GLY A 379 -5.11 -30.59 -14.57
CA GLY A 379 -5.72 -29.30 -14.88
C GLY A 379 -4.71 -28.16 -14.88
N ASN A 380 -5.11 -27.00 -15.39
CA ASN A 380 -4.20 -25.85 -15.57
C ASN A 380 -3.62 -25.37 -14.23
N ALA A 381 -4.47 -25.18 -13.21
CA ALA A 381 -4.06 -24.73 -11.88
C ALA A 381 -3.03 -25.67 -11.20
N PRO A 382 -3.30 -26.97 -10.98
CA PRO A 382 -2.34 -27.86 -10.32
C PRO A 382 -1.08 -28.09 -11.16
N ASN A 383 -1.14 -28.04 -12.49
CA ASN A 383 0.03 -28.11 -13.36
C ASN A 383 0.93 -26.87 -13.18
N ALA A 384 0.35 -25.66 -13.20
CA ALA A 384 1.08 -24.42 -12.99
C ALA A 384 1.67 -24.34 -11.57
N ALA A 385 0.94 -24.78 -10.54
CA ALA A 385 1.43 -24.84 -9.17
C ALA A 385 2.63 -25.79 -9.06
N ARG A 386 2.54 -27.01 -9.62
CA ARG A 386 3.68 -27.94 -9.66
C ARG A 386 4.89 -27.36 -10.37
N GLN A 387 4.69 -26.67 -11.49
CA GLN A 387 5.77 -26.00 -12.21
C GLN A 387 6.41 -24.88 -11.39
N CYS A 388 5.60 -24.10 -10.65
CA CYS A 388 6.05 -23.03 -9.78
C CYS A 388 6.89 -23.54 -8.59
N PHE A 389 6.45 -24.60 -7.92
CA PHE A 389 7.19 -25.21 -6.82
C PHE A 389 8.38 -26.05 -7.32
N GLY A 390 8.28 -26.64 -8.50
CA GLY A 390 9.29 -27.52 -9.09
C GLY A 390 9.32 -28.93 -8.48
N SER A 391 9.34 -29.04 -7.16
CA SER A 391 9.36 -30.32 -6.44
C SER A 391 8.55 -30.29 -5.14
N VAL A 392 8.23 -31.47 -4.60
CA VAL A 392 7.59 -31.60 -3.29
C VAL A 392 8.50 -31.10 -2.15
N VAL A 393 9.82 -31.23 -2.30
CA VAL A 393 10.81 -30.74 -1.32
C VAL A 393 10.78 -29.20 -1.26
N GLU A 394 10.71 -28.54 -2.41
CA GLU A 394 10.58 -27.08 -2.47
C GLU A 394 9.21 -26.58 -1.98
N TYR A 395 8.15 -27.36 -2.18
CA TYR A 395 6.85 -27.10 -1.56
C TYR A 395 6.93 -27.14 -0.02
N ASP A 396 7.51 -28.21 0.52
CA ASP A 396 7.67 -28.41 1.97
C ASP A 396 8.57 -27.31 2.56
N ARG A 397 9.66 -26.96 1.87
CA ARG A 397 10.58 -25.88 2.24
C ARG A 397 9.91 -24.50 2.23
N PHE A 398 9.19 -24.16 1.16
CA PHE A 398 8.48 -22.87 1.04
C PHE A 398 7.52 -22.65 2.21
N TRP A 399 6.65 -23.61 2.49
CA TRP A 399 5.68 -23.47 3.59
C TRP A 399 6.33 -23.48 4.97
N THR A 400 7.51 -24.10 5.09
CA THR A 400 8.31 -23.99 6.30
C THR A 400 8.83 -22.57 6.48
N LEU A 401 9.42 -21.96 5.45
CA LEU A 401 9.89 -20.56 5.50
C LEU A 401 8.76 -19.56 5.77
N VAL A 402 7.57 -19.77 5.20
CA VAL A 402 6.37 -18.99 5.56
C VAL A 402 6.04 -19.13 7.05
N SER A 403 6.06 -20.37 7.58
CA SER A 403 5.81 -20.61 9.02
C SER A 403 6.88 -20.00 9.93
N VAL A 404 8.14 -19.93 9.48
CA VAL A 404 9.24 -19.27 10.20
C VAL A 404 8.99 -17.77 10.31
N GLY A 405 8.62 -17.13 9.20
CA GLY A 405 8.27 -15.70 9.17
C GLY A 405 7.12 -15.38 10.12
N ALA A 406 6.05 -16.18 10.05
CA ALA A 406 4.91 -16.13 10.94
C ALA A 406 5.29 -16.26 12.44
N ILE A 407 6.10 -17.24 12.81
CA ILE A 407 6.50 -17.49 14.21
C ILE A 407 7.42 -16.39 14.73
N ALA A 408 8.34 -15.88 13.90
CA ALA A 408 9.31 -14.86 14.29
C ALA A 408 8.66 -13.54 14.72
N THR A 409 7.50 -13.23 14.14
CA THR A 409 6.73 -11.99 14.32
C THR A 409 5.51 -12.16 15.22
N LEU A 410 5.28 -13.37 15.76
CA LEU A 410 4.22 -13.59 16.74
C LEU A 410 4.34 -12.57 17.88
N ARG A 411 3.18 -12.10 18.32
CA ARG A 411 3.07 -11.15 19.40
C ARG A 411 3.66 -11.74 20.68
N ASP A 412 4.21 -10.85 21.51
CA ASP A 412 4.61 -11.18 22.88
C ASP A 412 3.38 -11.54 23.72
N ALA A 413 3.23 -12.84 24.02
CA ALA A 413 2.11 -13.41 24.77
C ALA A 413 2.13 -13.03 26.26
N ARG A 414 3.28 -12.56 26.77
CA ARG A 414 3.41 -12.08 28.16
C ARG A 414 2.71 -10.74 28.37
N LEU A 415 2.45 -10.01 27.28
CA LEU A 415 1.80 -8.72 27.33
C LEU A 415 0.29 -8.89 27.47
N THR A 416 -0.24 -8.53 28.64
CA THR A 416 -1.67 -8.56 28.92
C THR A 416 -2.43 -7.78 27.85
N HIS A 417 -3.44 -8.43 27.28
CA HIS A 417 -4.30 -7.79 26.31
C HIS A 417 -5.17 -6.74 27.01
N PRO A 418 -5.22 -5.48 26.52
CA PRO A 418 -6.09 -4.47 27.12
C PRO A 418 -7.56 -4.92 26.99
N PRO A 419 -8.36 -4.91 28.07
CA PRO A 419 -9.74 -5.40 28.04
C PRO A 419 -10.64 -4.60 27.09
N GLU A 420 -10.28 -3.34 26.82
CA GLU A 420 -10.99 -2.44 25.91
C GLU A 420 -10.76 -2.76 24.43
N LEU A 421 -9.83 -3.68 24.13
CA LEU A 421 -9.43 -4.07 22.77
C LEU A 421 -9.95 -5.44 22.34
N ILE A 422 -10.76 -6.13 23.17
CA ILE A 422 -11.12 -7.54 22.94
C ILE A 422 -11.88 -7.68 21.61
N ARG A 423 -11.21 -8.30 20.63
CA ARG A 423 -11.72 -8.74 19.34
C ARG A 423 -11.19 -10.15 19.12
N PRO A 424 -12.01 -11.13 18.68
CA PRO A 424 -11.58 -12.50 18.44
C PRO A 424 -10.20 -12.57 17.80
N GLU A 425 -9.96 -11.81 16.74
CA GLU A 425 -8.76 -11.86 15.90
C GLU A 425 -7.46 -11.37 16.58
N PHE A 426 -7.57 -10.71 17.73
CA PHE A 426 -6.43 -10.28 18.56
C PHE A 426 -6.53 -10.76 20.02
N THR A 427 -7.60 -11.47 20.39
CA THR A 427 -7.90 -11.95 21.74
C THR A 427 -6.69 -12.66 22.35
N PRO A 428 -6.45 -12.53 23.67
CA PRO A 428 -5.42 -13.31 24.37
C PRO A 428 -5.75 -14.81 24.44
N ASP A 429 -6.77 -15.28 23.73
CA ASP A 429 -7.27 -16.64 23.79
C ASP A 429 -6.21 -17.56 23.18
N PRO A 430 -5.60 -18.42 24.01
CA PRO A 430 -4.62 -19.39 23.55
C PRO A 430 -5.16 -20.29 22.43
N GLN A 431 -6.47 -20.52 22.35
CA GLN A 431 -7.06 -21.37 21.31
C GLN A 431 -6.90 -20.79 19.90
N LEU A 432 -7.00 -19.47 19.76
CA LEU A 432 -6.89 -18.80 18.45
C LEU A 432 -5.44 -18.82 17.97
N LEU A 433 -4.49 -18.59 18.88
CA LEU A 433 -3.06 -18.78 18.62
C LEU A 433 -2.78 -20.25 18.27
N GLY A 434 -3.39 -21.19 19.00
CA GLY A 434 -3.33 -22.62 18.71
C GLY A 434 -3.81 -22.92 17.29
N ALA A 435 -4.97 -22.40 16.87
CA ALA A 435 -5.53 -22.62 15.54
C ALA A 435 -4.65 -22.00 14.43
N TYR A 436 -4.08 -20.83 14.69
CA TYR A 436 -3.11 -20.21 13.78
C TYR A 436 -1.88 -21.09 13.59
N LEU A 437 -1.21 -21.47 14.67
CA LEU A 437 -0.03 -22.34 14.62
C LEU A 437 -0.36 -23.70 14.01
N ARG A 438 -1.56 -24.22 14.30
CA ARG A 438 -2.05 -25.50 13.76
C ARG A 438 -2.18 -25.50 12.24
N THR A 439 -2.46 -24.35 11.63
CA THR A 439 -2.48 -24.20 10.15
C THR A 439 -1.14 -24.62 9.52
N PHE A 440 -0.03 -24.39 10.20
CA PHE A 440 1.30 -24.84 9.79
C PHE A 440 1.69 -26.19 10.39
N ALA A 441 1.36 -26.43 11.65
CA ALA A 441 1.76 -27.63 12.40
C ALA A 441 1.13 -28.92 11.84
N THR A 442 -0.10 -28.85 11.31
CA THR A 442 -0.76 -30.02 10.69
C THR A 442 -0.12 -30.44 9.36
N HIS A 443 0.80 -29.63 8.82
CA HIS A 443 1.60 -30.01 7.67
C HIS A 443 2.77 -30.89 8.12
N ARG A 444 2.49 -32.17 8.41
CA ARG A 444 3.46 -33.16 8.91
C ARG A 444 3.90 -34.12 7.79
N TRP A 445 4.95 -33.76 7.03
CA TRP A 445 5.57 -34.67 6.05
C TRP A 445 6.75 -35.46 6.62
N PHE A 446 7.10 -35.21 7.87
CA PHE A 446 8.04 -35.98 8.68
C PHE A 446 7.40 -36.26 10.04
N THR A 447 7.86 -37.31 10.71
CA THR A 447 7.30 -37.75 12.00
C THR A 447 8.35 -38.07 13.05
N THR A 448 9.62 -38.24 12.67
CA THR A 448 10.69 -38.60 13.60
C THR A 448 11.63 -37.43 13.88
N ALA A 449 12.31 -37.49 15.02
CA ALA A 449 13.33 -36.55 15.44
C ALA A 449 14.49 -36.48 14.44
N GLU A 450 14.91 -37.61 13.89
CA GLU A 450 16.00 -37.67 12.90
C GLU A 450 15.63 -36.90 11.63
N GLN A 451 14.44 -37.15 11.06
CA GLN A 451 13.95 -36.43 9.89
C GLN A 451 13.81 -34.93 10.18
N ALA A 452 13.37 -34.55 11.39
CA ALA A 452 13.26 -33.16 11.78
C ALA A 452 14.63 -32.45 11.86
N HIS A 453 15.67 -33.13 12.34
CA HIS A 453 17.04 -32.60 12.30
C HIS A 453 17.52 -32.41 10.86
N GLU A 454 17.29 -33.37 9.98
CA GLU A 454 17.64 -33.25 8.56
C GLU A 454 16.93 -32.06 7.91
N VAL A 455 15.63 -31.90 8.16
CA VAL A 455 14.84 -30.75 7.68
C VAL A 455 15.42 -29.44 8.21
N LEU A 456 15.74 -29.35 9.50
CA LEU A 456 16.34 -28.14 10.09
C LEU A 456 17.69 -27.80 9.43
N LEU A 457 18.55 -28.81 9.23
CA LEU A 457 19.84 -28.64 8.57
C LEU A 457 19.68 -28.17 7.12
N ASN A 458 18.74 -28.74 6.38
CA ASN A 458 18.43 -28.32 5.02
C ASN A 458 17.90 -26.88 4.97
N LEU A 459 17.05 -26.47 5.91
CA LEU A 459 16.55 -25.10 5.98
C LEU A 459 17.67 -24.09 6.26
N MET A 460 18.63 -24.44 7.13
CA MET A 460 19.76 -23.58 7.49
C MET A 460 20.88 -23.59 6.44
N GLY A 461 21.08 -24.71 5.75
CA GLY A 461 22.21 -24.94 4.84
C GLY A 461 21.92 -24.71 3.36
N CYS A 462 20.66 -24.77 2.92
CA CYS A 462 20.33 -24.61 1.50
C CYS A 462 20.32 -23.14 1.07
N THR A 463 21.22 -22.78 0.15
CA THR A 463 21.13 -21.56 -0.63
C THR A 463 20.02 -21.66 -1.67
N ASP A 464 19.18 -20.62 -1.77
CA ASP A 464 18.09 -20.59 -2.75
C ASP A 464 18.61 -20.66 -4.19
N SER A 465 18.11 -21.64 -4.94
CA SER A 465 18.30 -21.67 -6.38
C SER A 465 17.51 -20.54 -7.05
N ALA A 466 17.96 -20.08 -8.22
CA ALA A 466 17.25 -19.04 -8.99
C ALA A 466 15.79 -19.44 -9.36
N LEU A 467 15.53 -20.74 -9.43
CA LEU A 467 14.23 -21.32 -9.77
C LEU A 467 13.38 -21.65 -8.54
N SER A 468 13.91 -21.54 -7.31
CA SER A 468 13.12 -21.80 -6.10
C SER A 468 11.95 -20.81 -6.00
N PRO A 469 10.77 -21.24 -5.52
CA PRO A 469 9.62 -20.35 -5.34
C PRO A 469 9.96 -19.18 -4.43
N TRP A 470 10.79 -19.40 -3.39
CA TRP A 470 11.24 -18.35 -2.48
C TRP A 470 12.08 -17.27 -3.19
N ARG A 471 12.98 -17.66 -4.09
CA ARG A 471 13.76 -16.69 -4.87
C ARG A 471 12.91 -15.96 -5.89
N GLN A 472 11.98 -16.65 -6.54
CA GLN A 472 11.07 -16.04 -7.52
C GLN A 472 10.20 -14.94 -6.89
N ILE A 473 9.63 -15.20 -5.70
CA ILE A 473 8.83 -14.18 -5.00
C ILE A 473 9.70 -13.01 -4.50
N GLN A 474 10.96 -13.24 -4.13
CA GLN A 474 11.87 -12.16 -3.73
C GLN A 474 12.19 -11.24 -4.92
N ILE A 475 12.54 -11.82 -6.07
CA ILE A 475 12.79 -11.08 -7.31
C ILE A 475 11.54 -10.30 -7.72
N ARG A 476 10.37 -10.93 -7.69
CA ARG A 476 9.09 -10.28 -8.02
C ARG A 476 8.78 -9.12 -7.06
N ALA A 477 8.95 -9.32 -5.76
CA ALA A 477 8.76 -8.27 -4.75
C ALA A 477 9.74 -7.09 -4.93
N SER A 478 10.98 -7.34 -5.35
CA SER A 478 11.96 -6.27 -5.58
C SER A 478 11.67 -5.38 -6.79
N ARG A 479 10.83 -5.85 -7.73
CA ARG A 479 10.45 -5.07 -8.92
C ARG A 479 9.45 -3.97 -8.63
N ILE A 480 8.72 -4.08 -7.52
CA ILE A 480 7.73 -3.10 -7.08
C ILE A 480 8.12 -2.68 -5.66
N PRO A 481 9.13 -1.79 -5.51
CA PRO A 481 9.59 -1.33 -4.21
C PRO A 481 8.56 -0.38 -3.60
N LEU A 482 7.50 -0.92 -3.02
CA LEU A 482 6.60 -0.15 -2.18
C LEU A 482 7.34 0.21 -0.88
N PRO A 483 7.52 1.50 -0.56
CA PRO A 483 8.04 1.89 0.74
C PRO A 483 7.06 1.40 1.80
N SER A 484 7.58 0.61 2.73
CA SER A 484 6.77 0.09 3.82
C SER A 484 7.60 0.17 5.10
N PRO A 485 7.12 0.91 6.11
CA PRO A 485 7.83 1.03 7.38
C PRO A 485 7.75 -0.26 8.21
N ALA A 486 6.95 -1.25 7.77
CA ALA A 486 6.89 -2.55 8.41
C ALA A 486 8.21 -3.30 8.18
N PRO A 487 8.92 -3.73 9.23
CA PRO A 487 10.16 -4.49 9.10
C PRO A 487 9.89 -5.84 8.43
N ARG A 488 10.87 -6.40 7.73
CA ARG A 488 10.81 -7.76 7.21
C ARG A 488 11.47 -8.73 8.20
N ALA A 489 10.83 -9.87 8.42
CA ALA A 489 11.30 -10.88 9.34
C ALA A 489 12.56 -11.59 8.82
N GLU A 490 12.67 -11.78 7.50
CA GLU A 490 13.75 -12.55 6.81
C GLU A 490 13.98 -13.91 7.48
N PRO A 491 13.17 -14.94 7.15
CA PRO A 491 13.23 -16.27 7.77
C PRO A 491 14.63 -16.86 7.92
N GLU A 492 15.50 -16.66 6.92
CA GLU A 492 16.90 -17.07 6.89
C GLU A 492 17.73 -16.52 8.07
N GLN A 493 17.33 -15.38 8.65
CA GLN A 493 17.97 -14.74 9.80
C GLN A 493 17.29 -15.08 11.14
N ARG A 494 16.38 -16.07 11.16
CA ARG A 494 15.55 -16.41 12.34
C ARG A 494 15.70 -17.87 12.77
N PRO A 495 16.90 -18.32 13.18
CA PRO A 495 17.15 -19.72 13.54
C PRO A 495 16.28 -20.22 14.70
N ALA A 496 15.99 -19.39 15.69
CA ALA A 496 15.06 -19.75 16.77
C ALA A 496 13.65 -20.04 16.26
N ALA A 497 13.17 -19.26 15.28
CA ALA A 497 11.86 -19.48 14.67
C ALA A 497 11.86 -20.70 13.72
N MET A 498 12.99 -21.02 13.08
CA MET A 498 13.16 -22.27 12.34
C MET A 498 13.03 -23.49 13.24
N VAL A 499 13.72 -23.49 14.38
CA VAL A 499 13.60 -24.57 15.37
C VAL A 499 12.14 -24.72 15.81
N LEU A 500 11.46 -23.63 16.16
CA LEU A 500 10.05 -23.69 16.57
C LEU A 500 9.12 -24.13 15.43
N ALA A 501 9.36 -23.71 14.19
CA ALA A 501 8.57 -24.14 13.04
C ALA A 501 8.66 -25.66 12.80
N VAL A 502 9.86 -26.24 12.96
CA VAL A 502 10.07 -27.69 12.87
C VAL A 502 9.43 -28.39 14.09
N ALA A 503 9.69 -27.88 15.30
CA ALA A 503 9.12 -28.42 16.54
C ALA A 503 7.59 -28.44 16.54
N CYS A 504 6.93 -27.41 15.99
CA CYS A 504 5.47 -27.36 15.85
C CYS A 504 4.91 -28.57 15.11
N ARG A 505 5.65 -29.12 14.12
CA ARG A 505 5.19 -30.28 13.33
C ARG A 505 5.36 -31.59 14.07
N LEU A 506 6.29 -31.69 15.02
CA LEU A 506 6.41 -32.85 15.91
C LEU A 506 5.50 -32.74 17.14
N ALA A 507 5.08 -31.54 17.51
CA ALA A 507 4.31 -31.32 18.72
C ALA A 507 2.92 -31.96 18.67
N PRO A 508 2.49 -32.70 19.70
CA PRO A 508 1.17 -33.33 19.80
C PRO A 508 0.01 -32.42 19.41
N LEU A 509 -0.89 -32.88 18.54
CA LEU A 509 -2.11 -32.15 18.17
C LEU A 509 -3.33 -32.57 18.98
N ALA A 510 -3.21 -33.67 19.73
CA ALA A 510 -4.19 -34.17 20.68
C ALA A 510 -3.52 -34.46 22.04
N PRO A 511 -4.27 -34.45 23.16
CA PRO A 511 -3.70 -34.67 24.50
C PRO A 511 -3.07 -36.05 24.71
N ASP A 512 -3.47 -37.04 23.93
CA ASP A 512 -3.04 -38.43 23.98
C ASP A 512 -1.90 -38.77 23.00
N GLU A 513 -1.51 -37.84 22.12
CA GLU A 513 -0.35 -38.01 21.25
C GLU A 513 0.97 -37.92 22.04
N ALA A 514 1.92 -38.82 21.74
CA ALA A 514 3.20 -38.89 22.43
C ALA A 514 4.11 -37.68 22.11
N GLU A 515 4.85 -37.20 23.11
CA GLU A 515 5.82 -36.10 23.00
C GLU A 515 7.25 -36.57 22.67
N GLU A 516 7.47 -37.89 22.52
CA GLU A 516 8.80 -38.53 22.46
C GLU A 516 9.66 -37.99 21.31
N GLU A 517 9.12 -37.91 20.09
CA GLU A 517 9.84 -37.43 18.91
C GLU A 517 10.16 -35.93 19.01
N LEU A 518 9.24 -35.12 19.56
CA LEU A 518 9.50 -33.71 19.83
C LEU A 518 10.67 -33.55 20.83
N ARG A 519 10.64 -34.30 21.93
CA ARG A 519 11.68 -34.27 22.97
C ARG A 519 13.02 -34.77 22.42
N GLY A 520 13.00 -35.85 21.64
CA GLY A 520 14.16 -36.37 20.92
C GLY A 520 14.78 -35.32 20.02
N PHE A 521 13.98 -34.63 19.21
CA PHE A 521 14.43 -33.52 18.36
C PHE A 521 15.08 -32.40 19.17
N LEU A 522 14.41 -31.91 20.22
CA LEU A 522 14.93 -30.80 21.02
C LEU A 522 16.22 -31.18 21.77
N SER A 523 16.34 -32.42 22.22
CA SER A 523 17.54 -32.92 22.93
C SER A 523 18.77 -33.03 22.03
N GLY A 524 18.60 -33.19 20.71
CA GLY A 524 19.68 -33.24 19.73
C GLY A 524 20.20 -31.86 19.30
N LEU A 525 19.55 -30.77 19.70
CA LEU A 525 19.96 -29.41 19.37
C LEU A 525 21.15 -28.94 20.22
N THR A 526 21.97 -28.06 19.66
CA THR A 526 23.02 -27.38 20.43
C THR A 526 22.40 -26.47 21.51
N ALA A 527 23.06 -26.36 22.66
CA ALA A 527 22.57 -25.54 23.77
C ALA A 527 22.23 -24.07 23.37
N PRO A 528 23.02 -23.38 22.52
CA PRO A 528 22.67 -22.02 22.07
C PRO A 528 21.38 -21.98 21.23
N ALA A 529 21.20 -22.92 20.30
CA ALA A 529 20.01 -22.99 19.44
C ALA A 529 18.77 -23.28 20.28
N LEU A 530 18.87 -24.25 21.19
CA LEU A 530 17.80 -24.62 22.10
C LEU A 530 17.41 -23.46 23.03
N LYS A 531 18.39 -22.76 23.63
CA LYS A 531 18.14 -21.59 24.49
C LYS A 531 17.49 -20.44 23.72
N ALA A 532 17.92 -20.19 22.49
CA ALA A 532 17.31 -19.15 21.64
C ALA A 532 15.86 -19.50 21.27
N ALA A 533 15.60 -20.76 20.93
CA ALA A 533 14.25 -21.25 20.63
C ALA A 533 13.34 -21.17 21.88
N ALA A 534 13.84 -21.58 23.04
CA ALA A 534 13.11 -21.47 24.30
C ALA A 534 12.83 -20.01 24.71
N GLY A 535 13.80 -19.11 24.49
CA GLY A 535 13.58 -17.67 24.73
C GLY A 535 12.51 -17.07 23.81
N LEU A 536 12.45 -17.51 22.54
CA LEU A 536 11.36 -17.15 21.64
C LEU A 536 10.03 -17.77 22.09
N ALA A 537 10.01 -19.05 22.46
CA ALA A 537 8.82 -19.74 22.97
C ALA A 537 8.25 -19.05 24.22
N GLY A 538 9.08 -18.75 25.21
CA GLY A 538 8.67 -18.02 26.42
C GLY A 538 8.10 -16.62 26.12
N ARG A 539 8.52 -16.00 25.02
CA ARG A 539 7.94 -14.72 24.57
C ARG A 539 6.58 -14.91 23.90
N VAL A 540 6.41 -15.91 23.03
CA VAL A 540 5.27 -15.96 22.08
C VAL A 540 4.24 -17.05 22.36
N LEU A 541 4.58 -18.04 23.18
CA LEU A 541 3.70 -19.15 23.54
C LEU A 541 3.22 -19.02 25.00
N PRO A 542 1.96 -19.33 25.28
CA PRO A 542 1.43 -19.29 26.64
C PRO A 542 2.13 -20.34 27.50
N GLN A 543 2.28 -20.06 28.80
CA GLN A 543 2.83 -20.99 29.81
C GLN A 543 4.30 -21.42 29.60
N ALA A 544 4.97 -20.99 28.53
CA ALA A 544 6.39 -21.23 28.31
C ALA A 544 7.30 -20.27 29.11
N ASP A 545 6.78 -19.11 29.51
CA ASP A 545 7.53 -18.10 30.26
C ASP A 545 7.87 -18.58 31.68
N GLY A 546 9.07 -18.25 32.16
CA GLY A 546 9.54 -18.62 33.51
C GLY A 546 9.97 -20.09 33.70
N ILE A 547 9.83 -20.96 32.70
CA ILE A 547 10.34 -22.34 32.76
C ILE A 547 11.86 -22.34 32.56
N GLN A 548 12.59 -22.93 33.50
CA GLN A 548 14.06 -22.92 33.50
C GLN A 548 14.67 -23.90 32.49
N ASP A 549 14.05 -25.07 32.30
CA ASP A 549 14.49 -26.05 31.30
C ASP A 549 14.03 -25.62 29.90
N PRO A 550 14.95 -25.34 28.97
CA PRO A 550 14.61 -24.97 27.60
C PRO A 550 13.72 -25.98 26.86
N VAL A 551 13.90 -27.29 27.12
CA VAL A 551 13.08 -28.34 26.47
C VAL A 551 11.64 -28.24 26.98
N GLU A 552 11.45 -28.23 28.31
CA GLU A 552 10.13 -28.11 28.91
C GLU A 552 9.42 -26.80 28.56
N ALA A 553 10.16 -25.69 28.41
CA ALA A 553 9.60 -24.41 28.00
C ALA A 553 8.93 -24.51 26.62
N ILE A 554 9.63 -25.14 25.66
CA ILE A 554 9.11 -25.32 24.30
C ILE A 554 7.95 -26.32 24.29
N VAL A 555 8.12 -27.48 24.93
CA VAL A 555 7.09 -28.53 24.97
C VAL A 555 5.80 -28.01 25.61
N THR A 556 5.91 -27.36 26.77
CA THR A 556 4.77 -26.77 27.48
C THR A 556 4.08 -25.70 26.63
N GLY A 557 4.86 -24.81 26.00
CA GLY A 557 4.30 -23.77 25.12
C GLY A 557 3.55 -24.34 23.92
N LEU A 558 4.04 -25.42 23.32
CA LEU A 558 3.43 -26.04 22.14
C LEU A 558 2.14 -26.82 22.44
N ARG A 559 1.81 -27.06 23.72
CA ARG A 559 0.49 -27.61 24.12
C ARG A 559 -0.68 -26.71 23.71
N VAL A 560 -0.42 -25.44 23.39
CA VAL A 560 -1.41 -24.55 22.76
C VAL A 560 -2.06 -25.16 21.52
N LEU A 561 -1.35 -26.03 20.79
CA LEU A 561 -1.86 -26.74 19.60
C LEU A 561 -2.98 -27.74 19.93
N GLN A 562 -3.02 -28.26 21.16
CA GLN A 562 -4.02 -29.23 21.64
C GLN A 562 -5.36 -28.55 22.00
N LEU A 563 -5.38 -27.23 22.16
CA LEU A 563 -6.56 -26.48 22.58
C LEU A 563 -7.61 -26.35 21.46
N VAL A 564 -7.22 -26.60 20.21
CA VAL A 564 -8.06 -26.47 19.01
C VAL A 564 -8.99 -27.69 18.89
N GLY A 565 -10.29 -27.45 18.72
CA GLY A 565 -11.31 -28.52 18.64
C GLY A 565 -11.82 -29.05 19.98
N ALA A 566 -11.40 -28.48 21.12
CA ALA A 566 -11.90 -28.89 22.44
C ALA A 566 -13.42 -28.67 22.63
N HIS A 567 -14.03 -27.79 21.82
CA HIS A 567 -15.43 -27.35 21.96
C HIS A 567 -16.39 -28.28 21.20
N THR A 568 -15.90 -28.95 20.15
CA THR A 568 -16.65 -29.98 19.41
C THR A 568 -16.55 -31.35 20.06
N ARG A 569 -15.53 -31.60 20.90
CA ARG A 569 -15.41 -32.83 21.71
C ARG A 569 -16.23 -32.79 23.01
N ALA A 570 -16.57 -31.61 23.50
CA ALA A 570 -17.53 -31.42 24.58
C ALA A 570 -18.98 -31.40 24.03
N GLY A 571 -19.32 -32.40 23.21
CA GLY A 571 -20.71 -32.79 23.07
C GLY A 571 -21.13 -33.43 24.40
N THR A 572 -21.77 -32.65 25.26
CA THR A 572 -22.58 -33.19 26.36
C THR A 572 -23.55 -34.23 25.79
N PRO A 573 -23.63 -35.45 26.34
CA PRO A 573 -24.85 -36.25 26.22
C PRO A 573 -26.05 -35.51 26.86
#